data_AF-A0A929XWJ3-F1
#
_entry.id   AF-A0A929XWJ3-F1
#
_cell.length_a   1.000
_cell.length_b   1.000
_cell.length_c   1.000
_cell.angle_alpha   90.00
_cell.angle_beta   90.00
_cell.angle_gamma   90.00
#
_symmetry.space_group_name_H-M   'P 1'
#
loop_
_entity.id
_entity.type
_entity.pdbx_description
1 polymer ?
#
loop_
_entity_poly.entity_id
_entity_poly.type
_entity_poly.pdbx_seq_one_letter_code
_entity_poly.pdbx_strand_id
1 'polypeptide(L)'
;MKILITDSGLFWNPWNPVLKKYKDLVTVVWLRGTNTTDEYNSFICPQKCFGLGMSMGVGSIVYKNLESELDRLLQMIGVYEDVLFLTDNSIESLYPYLVIKNNSCRVNLHLLASPAWYFEGEKKVQLHNELLSDLSKLKSVCYVDTTKYIYNRSKSMEDTLAQIGAYYDELLPILMEEIPKVEEASYFDLSSRKYIPLDKGVGVRNILQKIRDNSIESKDRHKMEGEAPVRLFFDDKIDRLAARIDGKEICDMLRDYRKQLAAMNNIEFSSEECSHVGPCAGTCDKCDEEAKYLSEELSKIPKEKQKLPRFEL
;
A
#
# COMPACT_ATOMS: atom_id res chain seq x y z
N MET A 1 -12.83 -18.56 5.80
CA MET A 1 -11.74 -17.65 5.35
C MET A 1 -10.49 -18.44 5.04
N LYS A 2 -9.87 -18.21 3.88
CA LYS A 2 -8.61 -18.81 3.44
C LYS A 2 -7.59 -17.73 3.09
N ILE A 3 -6.32 -18.06 3.22
CA ILE A 3 -5.20 -17.18 2.86
C ILE A 3 -4.51 -17.79 1.64
N LEU A 4 -4.34 -17.00 0.58
CA LEU A 4 -3.60 -17.40 -0.61
C LEU A 4 -2.30 -16.61 -0.72
N ILE A 5 -1.21 -17.34 -0.92
CA ILE A 5 0.12 -16.82 -1.24
C ILE A 5 0.70 -17.55 -2.45
N THR A 6 1.81 -17.05 -2.98
CA THR A 6 2.57 -17.74 -4.03
C THR A 6 3.98 -18.10 -3.56
N ASP A 7 4.65 -18.96 -4.31
CA ASP A 7 6.08 -19.26 -4.17
C ASP A 7 7.00 -18.15 -4.70
N SER A 8 6.41 -17.12 -5.32
CA SER A 8 7.11 -16.01 -5.99
C SER A 8 7.10 -14.70 -5.20
N GLY A 9 6.41 -14.65 -4.04
CA GLY A 9 6.38 -13.48 -3.17
C GLY A 9 7.74 -13.22 -2.55
N LEU A 10 8.14 -11.95 -2.46
CA LEU A 10 9.36 -11.58 -1.74
C LEU A 10 9.19 -11.75 -0.24
N PHE A 11 8.08 -11.26 0.31
CA PHE A 11 7.78 -11.31 1.73
C PHE A 11 6.72 -12.38 2.02
N TRP A 12 5.65 -12.44 1.22
CA TRP A 12 4.59 -13.42 1.38
C TRP A 12 4.92 -14.70 0.62
N ASN A 13 5.78 -15.51 1.22
CA ASN A 13 6.21 -16.81 0.70
C ASN A 13 6.15 -17.89 1.79
N PRO A 14 6.25 -19.18 1.43
CA PRO A 14 6.08 -20.30 2.37
C PRO A 14 7.10 -20.32 3.52
N TRP A 15 8.25 -19.66 3.37
CA TRP A 15 9.30 -19.63 4.38
C TRP A 15 9.10 -18.52 5.42
N ASN A 16 8.07 -17.68 5.25
CA ASN A 16 7.77 -16.61 6.19
C ASN A 16 7.25 -17.18 7.53
N PRO A 17 7.93 -16.90 8.66
CA PRO A 17 7.54 -17.45 9.96
C PRO A 17 6.19 -16.95 10.46
N VAL A 18 5.71 -15.79 10.02
CA VAL A 18 4.41 -15.22 10.39
C VAL A 18 3.27 -16.16 9.98
N LEU A 19 3.42 -16.85 8.85
CA LEU A 19 2.39 -17.73 8.28
C LEU A 19 2.21 -19.04 9.05
N LYS A 20 3.20 -19.46 9.85
CA LYS A 20 3.14 -20.71 10.62
C LYS A 20 1.97 -20.73 11.60
N LYS A 21 1.62 -19.57 12.16
CA LYS A 21 0.46 -19.38 13.06
C LYS A 21 -0.88 -19.68 12.35
N TYR A 22 -0.90 -19.60 11.01
CA TYR A 22 -2.09 -19.69 10.17
C TYR A 22 -2.02 -20.85 9.18
N LYS A 23 -1.14 -21.84 9.40
CA LYS A 23 -0.85 -22.93 8.45
C LYS A 23 -2.08 -23.63 7.87
N ASP A 24 -3.12 -23.82 8.68
CA ASP A 24 -4.34 -24.53 8.29
C ASP A 24 -5.23 -23.70 7.36
N LEU A 25 -5.06 -22.37 7.37
CA LEU A 25 -5.79 -21.41 6.51
C LEU A 25 -5.00 -21.07 5.24
N VAL A 26 -3.68 -21.23 5.27
CA VAL A 26 -2.78 -20.84 4.19
C VAL A 26 -2.79 -21.90 3.09
N THR A 27 -2.95 -21.44 1.86
CA THR A 27 -2.73 -22.21 0.65
C THR A 27 -1.65 -21.54 -0.19
N VAL A 28 -0.60 -22.29 -0.51
CA VAL A 28 0.48 -21.88 -1.39
C VAL A 28 0.15 -22.26 -2.83
N VAL A 29 0.10 -21.27 -3.71
CA VAL A 29 -0.01 -21.47 -5.15
C VAL A 29 1.41 -21.53 -5.74
N TRP A 30 1.87 -22.74 -6.05
CA TRP A 30 3.17 -22.99 -6.66
C TRP A 30 3.09 -22.74 -8.16
N LEU A 31 3.50 -21.56 -8.59
CA LEU A 31 3.37 -21.10 -9.97
C LEU A 31 4.29 -21.84 -10.93
N ARG A 32 5.40 -22.38 -10.42
CA ARG A 32 6.43 -23.07 -11.22
C ARG A 32 6.44 -24.58 -11.03
N GLY A 33 5.42 -25.15 -10.37
CA GLY A 33 5.16 -26.59 -10.41
C GLY A 33 5.97 -27.46 -9.46
N THR A 34 6.75 -26.88 -8.55
CA THR A 34 7.53 -27.63 -7.54
C THR A 34 7.04 -27.29 -6.15
N ASN A 35 6.35 -28.23 -5.49
CA ASN A 35 6.12 -28.11 -4.05
C ASN A 35 7.42 -28.42 -3.30
N THR A 36 7.79 -27.56 -2.36
CA THR A 36 9.00 -27.71 -1.54
C THR A 36 8.71 -27.86 -0.04
N THR A 37 7.43 -27.89 0.36
CA THR A 37 7.03 -28.08 1.76
C THR A 37 5.67 -28.76 1.90
N ASP A 38 5.52 -29.61 2.92
CA ASP A 38 4.25 -30.24 3.30
C ASP A 38 3.53 -29.50 4.45
N GLU A 39 4.07 -28.33 4.86
CA GLU A 39 3.57 -27.55 6.00
C GLU A 39 2.22 -26.87 5.72
N TYR A 40 1.93 -26.56 4.45
CA TYR A 40 0.76 -25.80 4.02
C TYR A 40 -0.04 -26.55 2.96
N ASN A 41 -1.33 -26.22 2.86
CA ASN A 41 -2.12 -26.62 1.69
C ASN A 41 -1.43 -26.09 0.42
N SER A 42 -1.34 -26.93 -0.61
CA SER A 42 -0.55 -26.62 -1.79
C SER A 42 -1.35 -26.82 -3.05
N PHE A 43 -1.36 -25.80 -3.90
CA PHE A 43 -1.86 -25.86 -5.26
C PHE A 43 -0.69 -25.83 -6.22
N ILE A 44 -0.48 -26.92 -6.94
CA ILE A 44 0.61 -27.03 -7.91
C ILE A 44 0.07 -26.68 -9.29
N CYS A 45 0.56 -25.55 -9.83
CA CYS A 45 0.25 -25.13 -11.19
C CYS A 45 1.08 -25.94 -12.20
N PRO A 46 0.46 -26.67 -13.13
CA PRO A 46 1.17 -27.40 -14.17
C PRO A 46 1.73 -26.45 -15.21
N GLN A 47 2.90 -26.79 -15.75
CA GLN A 47 3.52 -26.03 -16.84
C GLN A 47 2.97 -26.55 -18.19
N LYS A 48 1.80 -26.05 -18.61
CA LYS A 48 1.09 -26.53 -19.81
C LYS A 48 1.43 -25.75 -21.09
N CYS A 49 1.59 -24.43 -20.98
CA CYS A 49 1.91 -23.56 -22.11
C CYS A 49 3.43 -23.49 -22.32
N PHE A 50 3.86 -23.70 -23.57
CA PHE A 50 5.23 -23.56 -24.02
C PHE A 50 5.33 -22.40 -25.02
N GLY A 51 6.31 -21.52 -24.85
CA GLY A 51 6.54 -20.38 -25.75
C GLY A 51 7.83 -19.64 -25.42
N LEU A 52 8.32 -18.81 -26.35
CA LEU A 52 9.42 -17.87 -26.07
C LEU A 52 8.90 -16.79 -25.11
N GLY A 53 9.02 -17.09 -23.80
CA GLY A 53 8.50 -16.28 -22.71
C GLY A 53 9.17 -14.92 -22.62
N MET A 54 8.51 -13.89 -23.15
CA MET A 54 8.95 -12.49 -23.05
C MET A 54 7.86 -11.56 -22.50
N SER A 55 6.66 -12.08 -22.22
CA SER A 55 5.55 -11.28 -21.66
C SER A 55 5.49 -11.38 -20.13
N MET A 56 5.41 -10.23 -19.48
CA MET A 56 5.14 -10.08 -18.04
C MET A 56 3.63 -9.86 -17.80
N GLY A 57 3.17 -10.07 -16.57
CA GLY A 57 1.78 -9.79 -16.18
C GLY A 57 0.78 -10.81 -16.72
N VAL A 58 -0.45 -10.38 -17.00
CA VAL A 58 -1.55 -11.25 -17.48
C VAL A 58 -1.28 -11.93 -18.82
N GLY A 59 -0.32 -11.40 -19.60
CA GLY A 59 0.12 -12.03 -20.85
C GLY A 59 1.15 -13.14 -20.67
N SER A 60 1.69 -13.33 -19.47
CA SER A 60 2.78 -14.26 -19.19
C SER A 60 2.35 -15.73 -19.29
N ILE A 61 3.30 -16.61 -19.60
CA ILE A 61 3.09 -18.07 -19.62
C ILE A 61 2.64 -18.57 -18.24
N VAL A 62 3.22 -18.00 -17.18
CA VAL A 62 2.89 -18.35 -15.79
C VAL A 62 1.44 -18.00 -15.47
N TYR A 63 0.97 -16.80 -15.84
CA TYR A 63 -0.43 -16.40 -15.67
C TYR A 63 -1.37 -17.32 -16.45
N LYS A 64 -1.07 -17.59 -17.73
CA LYS A 64 -1.90 -18.45 -18.60
C LYS A 64 -1.99 -19.89 -18.10
N ASN A 65 -0.89 -20.43 -17.56
CA ASN A 65 -0.90 -21.75 -16.93
C ASN A 65 -1.87 -21.77 -15.73
N LEU A 66 -1.80 -20.76 -14.87
CA LEU A 66 -2.70 -20.66 -13.72
C LEU A 66 -4.16 -20.46 -14.14
N GLU A 67 -4.40 -19.61 -15.15
CA GLU A 67 -5.71 -19.37 -15.73
C GLU A 67 -6.34 -20.66 -16.28
N SER A 68 -5.56 -21.52 -16.92
CA SER A 68 -6.02 -22.82 -17.41
C SER A 68 -6.44 -23.81 -16.31
N GLU A 69 -6.07 -23.55 -15.05
CA GLU A 69 -6.41 -24.37 -13.89
C GLU A 69 -7.40 -23.68 -12.94
N LEU A 70 -8.02 -22.58 -13.36
CA LEU A 70 -8.90 -21.79 -12.50
C LEU A 70 -10.00 -22.65 -11.85
N ASP A 71 -10.64 -23.55 -12.60
CA ASP A 71 -11.71 -24.39 -12.04
C ASP A 71 -11.21 -25.28 -10.90
N ARG A 72 -10.01 -25.86 -11.04
CA ARG A 72 -9.37 -26.67 -10.00
C ARG A 72 -8.98 -25.82 -8.79
N LEU A 73 -8.47 -24.61 -9.04
CA LEU A 73 -8.14 -23.65 -7.99
C LEU A 73 -9.39 -23.27 -7.18
N LEU A 74 -10.51 -22.96 -7.87
CA LEU A 74 -11.78 -22.62 -7.24
C LEU A 74 -12.39 -23.79 -6.47
N GLN A 75 -12.28 -25.02 -6.97
CA GLN A 75 -12.73 -26.22 -6.23
C GLN A 75 -11.99 -26.37 -4.90
N MET A 76 -10.69 -26.09 -4.88
CA MET A 76 -9.89 -26.15 -3.65
C MET A 76 -10.19 -24.98 -2.70
N ILE A 77 -10.43 -23.78 -3.23
CA ILE A 77 -10.78 -22.59 -2.43
C ILE A 77 -12.20 -22.70 -1.84
N GLY A 78 -13.13 -23.30 -2.57
CA GLY A 78 -14.55 -23.32 -2.18
C GLY A 78 -15.29 -22.07 -2.63
N VAL A 79 -16.62 -22.20 -2.71
CA VAL A 79 -17.52 -21.14 -3.18
C VAL A 79 -18.03 -20.31 -1.99
N TYR A 80 -18.10 -18.99 -2.15
CA TYR A 80 -18.55 -18.01 -1.16
C TYR A 80 -17.69 -17.88 0.10
N GLU A 81 -16.45 -18.40 0.06
CA GLU A 81 -15.46 -18.20 1.11
C GLU A 81 -14.84 -16.79 1.01
N ASP A 82 -14.52 -16.20 2.15
CA ASP A 82 -13.61 -15.05 2.21
C ASP A 82 -12.18 -15.52 1.92
N VAL A 83 -11.55 -14.89 0.94
CA VAL A 83 -10.19 -15.23 0.54
C VAL A 83 -9.32 -14.00 0.62
N LEU A 84 -8.30 -14.08 1.48
CA LEU A 84 -7.27 -13.08 1.65
C LEU A 84 -6.07 -13.42 0.77
N PHE A 85 -5.80 -12.61 -0.23
CA PHE A 85 -4.57 -12.68 -1.03
C PHE A 85 -3.50 -11.84 -0.35
N LEU A 86 -2.40 -12.46 0.08
CA LEU A 86 -1.24 -11.73 0.57
C LEU A 86 -0.25 -11.56 -0.58
N THR A 87 -0.06 -10.32 -1.00
CA THR A 87 0.73 -9.97 -2.18
C THR A 87 1.72 -8.86 -1.83
N ASP A 88 2.83 -8.81 -2.56
CA ASP A 88 3.90 -7.85 -2.32
C ASP A 88 4.36 -7.18 -3.65
N ASN A 89 5.60 -6.71 -3.69
CA ASN A 89 6.22 -6.10 -4.88
C ASN A 89 6.35 -7.08 -6.07
N SER A 90 6.17 -8.38 -5.87
CA SER A 90 6.22 -9.39 -6.92
C SER A 90 4.94 -9.38 -7.77
N ILE A 91 5.09 -9.17 -9.08
CA ILE A 91 3.98 -9.24 -10.05
C ILE A 91 3.31 -10.62 -10.03
N GLU A 92 4.11 -11.69 -9.93
CA GLU A 92 3.60 -13.06 -9.93
C GLU A 92 2.76 -13.35 -8.66
N SER A 93 3.02 -12.66 -7.54
CA SER A 93 2.20 -12.78 -6.32
C SER A 93 0.74 -12.31 -6.52
N LEU A 94 0.50 -11.41 -7.49
CA LEU A 94 -0.83 -10.93 -7.84
C LEU A 94 -1.62 -11.92 -8.71
N TYR A 95 -0.98 -12.93 -9.30
CA TYR A 95 -1.63 -13.77 -10.31
C TYR A 95 -2.85 -14.53 -9.79
N PRO A 96 -2.84 -15.18 -8.61
CA PRO A 96 -4.04 -15.86 -8.10
C PRO A 96 -5.23 -14.91 -7.95
N TYR A 97 -4.98 -13.72 -7.39
CA TYR A 97 -5.99 -12.66 -7.29
C TYR A 97 -6.53 -12.28 -8.67
N LEU A 98 -5.65 -11.97 -9.61
CA LEU A 98 -6.03 -11.49 -10.94
C LEU A 98 -6.80 -12.53 -11.76
N VAL A 99 -6.37 -13.80 -11.73
CA VAL A 99 -7.06 -14.89 -12.46
C VAL A 99 -8.47 -15.05 -11.91
N ILE A 100 -8.64 -15.09 -10.59
CA ILE A 100 -9.97 -15.23 -9.96
C ILE A 100 -10.82 -14.00 -10.24
N LYS A 101 -10.29 -12.79 -9.99
CA LYS A 101 -10.97 -11.52 -10.23
C LYS A 101 -11.50 -11.40 -11.65
N ASN A 102 -10.70 -11.78 -12.65
CA ASN A 102 -11.04 -11.60 -14.06
C ASN A 102 -12.11 -12.60 -14.53
N ASN A 103 -12.17 -13.80 -13.94
CA ASN A 103 -12.94 -14.91 -14.48
C ASN A 103 -14.10 -15.40 -13.58
N SER A 104 -14.20 -15.02 -12.30
CA SER A 104 -15.30 -15.44 -11.40
C SER A 104 -15.42 -14.61 -10.12
N CYS A 105 -16.64 -14.19 -9.74
CA CYS A 105 -16.89 -13.42 -8.51
C CYS A 105 -17.63 -14.22 -7.42
N ARG A 106 -17.57 -15.55 -7.43
CA ARG A 106 -18.24 -16.38 -6.40
C ARG A 106 -17.44 -16.49 -5.11
N VAL A 107 -16.46 -15.62 -4.90
CA VAL A 107 -15.53 -15.61 -3.77
C VAL A 107 -15.45 -14.18 -3.28
N ASN A 108 -15.45 -13.99 -1.96
CA ASN A 108 -15.26 -12.66 -1.38
C ASN A 108 -13.76 -12.34 -1.41
N LEU A 109 -13.37 -11.40 -2.26
CA LEU A 109 -11.97 -11.09 -2.51
C LEU A 109 -11.47 -10.03 -1.52
N HIS A 110 -10.48 -10.40 -0.72
CA HIS A 110 -9.75 -9.50 0.18
C HIS A 110 -8.28 -9.45 -0.27
N LEU A 111 -7.71 -8.26 -0.44
CA LEU A 111 -6.34 -8.10 -0.93
C LEU A 111 -5.49 -7.34 0.08
N LEU A 112 -4.36 -7.94 0.48
CA LEU A 112 -3.24 -7.20 1.06
C LEU A 112 -2.19 -7.02 -0.04
N ALA A 113 -1.86 -5.77 -0.35
CA ALA A 113 -0.88 -5.43 -1.39
C ALA A 113 0.15 -4.40 -0.91
N SER A 114 1.32 -4.45 -1.53
CA SER A 114 2.39 -3.46 -1.37
C SER A 114 2.90 -2.98 -2.72
N PRO A 115 3.43 -1.75 -2.79
CA PRO A 115 4.04 -1.24 -4.03
C PRO A 115 5.24 -2.08 -4.46
N ALA A 116 5.46 -2.13 -5.77
CA ALA A 116 6.78 -2.44 -6.30
C ALA A 116 7.79 -1.33 -5.96
N TRP A 117 9.04 -1.71 -5.69
CA TRP A 117 10.07 -0.73 -5.32
C TRP A 117 10.67 -0.07 -6.56
N TYR A 118 10.97 1.23 -6.46
CA TYR A 118 11.42 2.06 -7.59
C TYR A 118 12.71 1.53 -8.27
N PHE A 119 13.59 0.88 -7.50
CA PHE A 119 14.88 0.37 -8.00
C PHE A 119 14.77 -0.99 -8.70
N GLU A 120 13.59 -1.63 -8.73
CA GLU A 120 13.39 -2.91 -9.43
C GLU A 120 13.13 -2.74 -10.94
N GLY A 121 13.06 -1.49 -11.40
CA GLY A 121 12.91 -1.11 -12.80
C GLY A 121 11.55 -0.51 -13.10
N GLU A 122 11.55 0.62 -13.83
CA GLU A 122 10.35 1.40 -14.15
C GLU A 122 9.25 0.56 -14.80
N LYS A 123 9.60 -0.34 -15.73
CA LYS A 123 8.64 -1.23 -16.40
C LYS A 123 7.94 -2.18 -15.42
N LYS A 124 8.65 -2.68 -14.40
CA LYS A 124 8.06 -3.55 -13.38
C LYS A 124 7.09 -2.76 -12.50
N VAL A 125 7.51 -1.57 -12.06
CA VAL A 125 6.68 -0.68 -11.23
C VAL A 125 5.42 -0.26 -11.95
N GLN A 126 5.55 0.19 -13.21
CA GLN A 126 4.41 0.58 -14.03
C GLN A 126 3.43 -0.59 -14.20
N LEU A 127 3.92 -1.77 -14.57
CA LEU A 127 3.07 -2.94 -14.77
C LEU A 127 2.38 -3.38 -13.47
N HIS A 128 3.09 -3.38 -12.34
CA HIS A 128 2.52 -3.72 -11.03
C HIS A 128 1.38 -2.75 -10.67
N ASN A 129 1.59 -1.45 -10.84
CA ASN A 129 0.58 -0.42 -10.62
C ASN A 129 -0.62 -0.55 -11.57
N GLU A 130 -0.39 -0.90 -12.84
CA GLU A 130 -1.45 -1.18 -13.81
C GLU A 130 -2.29 -2.39 -13.40
N LEU A 131 -1.69 -3.46 -12.89
CA LEU A 131 -2.41 -4.64 -12.41
C LEU A 131 -3.26 -4.36 -11.17
N LEU A 132 -2.80 -3.45 -10.31
CA LEU A 132 -3.58 -2.98 -9.17
C LEU A 132 -4.59 -1.88 -9.52
N SER A 133 -4.59 -1.34 -10.74
CA SER A 133 -5.45 -0.23 -11.18
C SER A 133 -6.95 -0.52 -11.29
N ASP A 134 -7.38 -1.75 -11.02
CA ASP A 134 -8.79 -2.08 -10.96
C ASP A 134 -9.03 -2.94 -9.73
N LEU A 135 -9.65 -2.34 -8.72
CA LEU A 135 -10.03 -2.99 -7.47
C LEU A 135 -11.55 -3.11 -7.33
N SER A 136 -12.31 -2.90 -8.42
CA SER A 136 -13.78 -2.80 -8.40
C SER A 136 -14.50 -4.05 -7.88
N LYS A 137 -13.85 -5.22 -8.00
CA LYS A 137 -14.39 -6.52 -7.57
C LYS A 137 -13.92 -6.95 -6.17
N LEU A 138 -13.10 -6.14 -5.50
CA LEU A 138 -12.66 -6.45 -4.14
C LEU A 138 -13.76 -6.12 -3.13
N LYS A 139 -13.97 -7.03 -2.18
CA LYS A 139 -14.76 -6.78 -0.98
C LYS A 139 -13.94 -5.98 0.04
N SER A 140 -12.64 -6.25 0.15
CA SER A 140 -11.77 -5.32 0.85
C SER A 140 -10.33 -5.26 0.34
N VAL A 141 -9.66 -4.14 0.63
CA VAL A 141 -8.25 -3.94 0.29
C VAL A 141 -7.47 -3.31 1.45
N CYS A 142 -6.30 -3.83 1.74
CA CYS A 142 -5.29 -3.27 2.64
C CYS A 142 -4.04 -2.98 1.83
N TYR A 143 -3.69 -1.71 1.68
CA TYR A 143 -2.49 -1.30 0.95
C TYR A 143 -1.44 -0.80 1.93
N VAL A 144 -0.31 -1.51 1.99
CA VAL A 144 0.79 -1.17 2.89
C VAL A 144 1.95 -0.64 2.08
N ASP A 145 2.28 0.64 2.28
CA ASP A 145 3.44 1.25 1.66
C ASP A 145 4.73 0.79 2.36
N THR A 146 5.43 -0.15 1.72
CA THR A 146 6.70 -0.70 2.21
C THR A 146 7.91 0.14 1.78
N THR A 147 7.74 1.11 0.87
CA THR A 147 8.86 1.92 0.37
C THR A 147 9.46 2.79 1.48
N LYS A 148 8.66 3.18 2.48
CA LYS A 148 9.12 3.95 3.65
C LYS A 148 10.26 3.28 4.43
N TYR A 149 10.35 1.95 4.40
CA TYR A 149 11.42 1.22 5.11
C TYR A 149 12.74 1.18 4.32
N ILE A 150 12.72 1.50 3.03
CA ILE A 150 13.88 1.43 2.12
C ILE A 150 14.72 2.70 2.18
N TYR A 151 14.08 3.86 2.35
CA TYR A 151 14.76 5.16 2.29
C TYR A 151 15.72 5.43 3.47
N ASN A 152 15.74 4.55 4.48
CA ASN A 152 16.63 4.68 5.60
C ASN A 152 18.05 4.20 5.25
N ARG A 153 18.89 5.12 4.75
CA ARG A 153 20.29 4.88 4.30
C ARG A 153 21.22 4.27 5.37
N SER A 154 20.79 4.14 6.61
CA SER A 154 21.58 3.59 7.71
C SER A 154 21.38 2.09 7.97
N LYS A 155 20.36 1.47 7.37
CA LYS A 155 19.97 0.09 7.70
C LYS A 155 20.27 -0.88 6.55
N SER A 156 20.62 -2.12 6.90
CA SER A 156 20.82 -3.17 5.90
C SER A 156 19.47 -3.60 5.28
N MET A 157 19.54 -4.28 4.13
CA MET A 157 18.34 -4.88 3.52
C MET A 157 17.70 -5.92 4.45
N GLU A 158 18.52 -6.65 5.22
CA GLU A 158 18.04 -7.61 6.21
C GLU A 158 17.26 -6.93 7.34
N ASP A 159 17.77 -5.82 7.89
CA ASP A 159 17.06 -5.01 8.89
C ASP A 159 15.74 -4.44 8.35
N THR A 160 15.75 -4.06 7.07
CA THR A 160 14.56 -3.54 6.36
C THR A 160 13.49 -4.62 6.26
N LEU A 161 13.86 -5.82 5.81
CA LEU A 161 12.96 -6.97 5.74
C LEU A 161 12.47 -7.40 7.12
N ALA A 162 13.31 -7.34 8.15
CA ALA A 162 12.92 -7.64 9.52
C ALA A 162 11.88 -6.65 10.07
N GLN A 163 12.02 -5.35 9.79
CA GLN A 163 11.04 -4.34 10.18
C GLN A 163 9.70 -4.51 9.47
N ILE A 164 9.73 -4.77 8.16
CA ILE A 164 8.54 -5.10 7.39
C ILE A 164 7.89 -6.37 7.97
N GLY A 165 8.72 -7.34 8.36
CA GLY A 165 8.33 -8.56 9.04
C GLY A 165 7.55 -8.34 10.32
N ALA A 166 8.12 -7.59 11.26
CA ALA A 166 7.48 -7.24 12.51
C ALA A 166 6.16 -6.50 12.29
N TYR A 167 6.14 -5.55 11.35
CA TYR A 167 4.93 -4.81 11.00
C TYR A 167 3.80 -5.72 10.51
N TYR A 168 4.11 -6.68 9.65
CA TYR A 168 3.12 -7.65 9.17
C TYR A 168 2.69 -8.66 10.22
N ASP A 169 3.57 -9.07 11.14
CA ASP A 169 3.20 -9.94 12.26
C ASP A 169 2.19 -9.27 13.19
N GLU A 170 2.27 -7.94 13.35
CA GLU A 170 1.27 -7.16 14.10
C GLU A 170 -0.02 -6.90 13.30
N LEU A 171 0.09 -6.64 12.00
CA LEU A 171 -1.04 -6.26 11.16
C LEU A 171 -1.94 -7.44 10.79
N LEU A 172 -1.35 -8.59 10.43
CA LEU A 172 -2.10 -9.73 9.92
C LEU A 172 -3.18 -10.25 10.89
N PRO A 173 -2.93 -10.42 12.21
CA PRO A 173 -3.97 -10.81 13.16
C PRO A 173 -5.18 -9.87 13.16
N ILE A 174 -4.95 -8.56 13.03
CA ILE A 174 -6.00 -7.54 13.05
C ILE A 174 -6.85 -7.64 11.78
N LEU A 175 -6.21 -7.76 10.61
CA LEU A 175 -6.91 -7.97 9.35
C LEU A 175 -7.80 -9.21 9.42
N MET A 176 -7.27 -10.30 9.96
CA MET A 176 -7.99 -11.56 10.09
C MET A 176 -9.21 -11.46 11.01
N GLU A 177 -9.15 -10.62 12.05
CA GLU A 177 -10.29 -10.36 12.93
C GLU A 177 -11.35 -9.45 12.29
N GLU A 178 -10.92 -8.47 11.49
CA GLU A 178 -11.79 -7.46 10.90
C GLU A 178 -12.45 -7.91 9.59
N ILE A 179 -11.79 -8.74 8.77
CA ILE A 179 -12.32 -9.24 7.48
C ILE A 179 -13.72 -9.84 7.60
N PRO A 180 -14.02 -10.73 8.57
CA PRO A 180 -15.36 -11.30 8.71
C PRO A 180 -16.46 -10.28 9.00
N LYS A 181 -16.10 -9.09 9.52
CA LYS A 181 -17.03 -7.99 9.86
C LYS A 181 -17.33 -7.10 8.64
N VAL A 182 -16.63 -7.29 7.52
CA VAL A 182 -16.81 -6.50 6.31
C VAL A 182 -18.08 -6.95 5.58
N GLU A 183 -19.06 -6.06 5.49
CA GLU A 183 -20.30 -6.29 4.75
C GLU A 183 -20.25 -5.63 3.36
N GLU A 184 -19.74 -4.40 3.29
CA GLU A 184 -19.64 -3.61 2.06
C GLU A 184 -18.20 -3.51 1.55
N ALA A 185 -18.04 -3.11 0.28
CA ALA A 185 -16.72 -2.86 -0.29
C ALA A 185 -15.98 -1.81 0.57
N SER A 186 -14.83 -2.19 1.12
CA SER A 186 -14.14 -1.40 2.15
C SER A 186 -12.63 -1.32 1.93
N TYR A 187 -11.97 -0.29 2.45
CA TYR A 187 -10.51 -0.25 2.55
C TYR A 187 -10.07 -0.36 4.02
N PHE A 188 -8.92 -0.97 4.27
CA PHE A 188 -8.35 -1.03 5.60
C PHE A 188 -7.58 0.24 5.89
N ASP A 189 -7.96 0.93 6.96
CA ASP A 189 -7.29 2.12 7.43
C ASP A 189 -6.22 1.75 8.47
N LEU A 190 -4.95 2.00 8.15
CA LEU A 190 -3.81 1.55 8.96
C LEU A 190 -3.75 2.28 10.32
N SER A 191 -4.25 3.51 10.40
CA SER A 191 -4.23 4.33 11.63
C SER A 191 -5.33 3.89 12.60
N SER A 192 -6.58 3.76 12.13
CA SER A 192 -7.68 3.28 12.97
C SER A 192 -7.71 1.76 13.16
N ARG A 193 -6.93 1.03 12.35
CA ARG A 193 -6.84 -0.45 12.34
C ARG A 193 -8.20 -1.11 12.09
N LYS A 194 -9.02 -0.53 11.22
CA LYS A 194 -10.38 -0.98 10.89
C LYS A 194 -10.68 -0.88 9.40
N TYR A 195 -11.66 -1.65 8.93
CA TYR A 195 -12.21 -1.48 7.59
C TYR A 195 -13.23 -0.32 7.53
N ILE A 196 -13.07 0.52 6.53
CA ILE A 196 -13.94 1.67 6.26
C ILE A 196 -14.68 1.42 4.93
N PRO A 197 -16.02 1.35 4.95
CA PRO A 197 -16.87 1.25 3.76
C PRO A 197 -16.65 2.37 2.72
N LEU A 198 -16.85 2.04 1.43
CA LEU A 198 -16.55 2.91 0.27
C LEU A 198 -17.75 3.79 -0.19
N ASP A 199 -18.77 3.91 0.63
CA ASP A 199 -20.04 4.64 0.43
C ASP A 199 -19.89 6.16 0.67
N LYS A 200 -19.29 6.86 -0.31
CA LYS A 200 -19.52 8.29 -0.67
C LYS A 200 -18.54 8.78 -1.75
N GLY A 201 -18.60 8.22 -2.96
CA GLY A 201 -18.03 8.86 -4.17
C GLY A 201 -16.50 8.90 -4.33
N VAL A 202 -15.75 8.37 -3.37
CA VAL A 202 -14.26 8.30 -3.40
C VAL A 202 -13.83 6.86 -3.72
N GLY A 203 -14.56 6.20 -4.63
CA GLY A 203 -14.36 4.78 -4.94
C GLY A 203 -13.06 4.56 -5.69
N VAL A 204 -12.17 3.72 -5.15
CA VAL A 204 -11.05 3.00 -5.80
C VAL A 204 -10.07 3.87 -6.62
N ARG A 205 -10.53 4.65 -7.61
CA ARG A 205 -9.79 5.66 -8.37
C ARG A 205 -8.90 6.55 -7.52
N ASN A 206 -9.30 6.97 -6.32
CA ASN A 206 -8.41 7.78 -5.46
C ASN A 206 -7.30 6.97 -4.77
N ILE A 207 -7.50 5.67 -4.51
CA ILE A 207 -6.41 4.78 -4.06
C ILE A 207 -5.43 4.57 -5.22
N LEU A 208 -5.93 4.47 -6.45
CA LEU A 208 -5.13 4.29 -7.66
C LEU A 208 -4.41 5.57 -8.12
N GLN A 209 -5.06 6.72 -7.95
CA GLN A 209 -4.48 8.04 -8.16
C GLN A 209 -3.34 8.24 -7.16
N LYS A 210 -3.50 7.84 -5.89
CA LYS A 210 -2.40 7.82 -4.90
C LYS A 210 -1.25 6.88 -5.27
N ILE A 211 -1.54 5.69 -5.80
CA ILE A 211 -0.49 4.78 -6.30
C ILE A 211 0.29 5.44 -7.46
N ARG A 212 -0.40 6.15 -8.37
CA ARG A 212 0.25 6.94 -9.44
C ARG A 212 1.00 8.17 -8.92
N ASP A 213 0.44 8.90 -7.97
CA ASP A 213 1.00 10.15 -7.46
C ASP A 213 2.24 9.88 -6.58
N ASN A 214 2.26 8.76 -5.83
CA ASN A 214 3.47 8.27 -5.15
C ASN A 214 4.53 7.70 -6.12
N SER A 215 4.18 7.45 -7.38
CA SER A 215 5.17 7.17 -8.43
C SER A 215 5.84 8.45 -8.97
N ILE A 216 5.29 9.63 -8.65
CA ILE A 216 5.70 10.94 -9.19
C ILE A 216 6.40 11.82 -8.14
N GLU A 217 6.39 11.48 -6.85
CA GLU A 217 7.35 12.05 -5.88
C GLU A 217 8.77 11.46 -6.02
N SER A 218 9.24 11.37 -7.27
CA SER A 218 10.64 11.62 -7.61
C SER A 218 10.91 13.14 -7.55
N LYS A 219 10.64 13.76 -6.39
CA LYS A 219 11.26 15.05 -6.06
C LYS A 219 12.68 14.79 -5.56
N ASP A 220 13.49 14.31 -6.48
CA ASP A 220 14.92 14.59 -6.56
C ASP A 220 15.37 14.30 -8.00
N ARG A 221 14.77 15.05 -8.95
CA ARG A 221 15.47 15.34 -10.21
C ARG A 221 16.73 16.13 -9.86
N HIS A 222 17.81 15.42 -9.60
CA HIS A 222 19.13 15.99 -9.85
C HIS A 222 19.15 16.40 -11.33
N LYS A 223 19.26 17.71 -11.54
CA LYS A 223 19.41 18.37 -12.82
C LYS A 223 20.41 17.61 -13.69
N MET A 224 19.97 17.20 -14.88
CA MET A 224 20.84 17.12 -16.04
C MET A 224 20.16 17.97 -17.12
N GLU A 225 20.91 18.93 -17.62
CA GLU A 225 20.50 19.97 -18.56
C GLU A 225 20.11 19.39 -19.93
N GLY A 226 19.12 20.02 -20.59
CA GLY A 226 18.87 19.85 -22.03
C GLY A 226 17.41 19.58 -22.45
N GLU A 227 16.72 20.65 -22.85
CA GLU A 227 15.65 20.69 -23.88
C GLU A 227 14.24 20.11 -23.60
N ALA A 228 13.39 20.96 -22.97
CA ALA A 228 12.06 21.50 -23.36
C ALA A 228 10.91 20.59 -23.94
N PRO A 229 9.62 21.04 -23.89
CA PRO A 229 8.69 20.78 -22.79
C PRO A 229 7.36 20.13 -23.25
N VAL A 230 6.81 19.18 -22.50
CA VAL A 230 5.39 18.80 -22.69
C VAL A 230 4.53 19.68 -21.79
N ARG A 231 3.84 20.63 -22.41
CA ARG A 231 2.89 21.54 -21.76
C ARG A 231 1.77 20.73 -21.09
N LEU A 232 1.68 20.79 -19.78
CA LEU A 232 0.48 20.43 -19.04
C LEU A 232 -0.34 21.72 -18.86
N PHE A 233 -1.48 21.79 -19.55
CA PHE A 233 -2.52 22.74 -19.21
C PHE A 233 -3.04 22.36 -17.82
N PHE A 234 -2.78 23.18 -16.81
CA PHE A 234 -3.55 23.16 -15.58
C PHE A 234 -4.26 24.50 -15.43
N ASP A 235 -5.58 24.39 -15.40
CA ASP A 235 -6.56 25.44 -15.21
C ASP A 235 -6.41 26.04 -13.80
N ASP A 236 -6.61 27.36 -13.69
CA ASP A 236 -6.32 28.20 -12.53
C ASP A 236 -7.24 27.97 -11.30
N LYS A 237 -7.12 26.83 -10.62
CA LYS A 237 -7.71 26.65 -9.28
C LYS A 237 -6.71 26.00 -8.32
N ILE A 238 -6.20 26.83 -7.40
CA ILE A 238 -5.49 26.52 -6.15
C ILE A 238 -5.60 25.03 -5.80
N ASP A 239 -4.52 24.29 -6.07
CA ASP A 239 -4.40 22.85 -5.81
C ASP A 239 -4.68 22.58 -4.33
N ARG A 240 -5.87 22.03 -4.03
CA ARG A 240 -6.08 21.33 -2.77
C ARG A 240 -5.22 20.08 -2.83
N LEU A 241 -4.17 20.04 -2.00
CA LEU A 241 -3.33 18.85 -1.80
C LEU A 241 -4.22 17.61 -1.66
N ALA A 242 -3.89 16.55 -2.39
CA ALA A 242 -4.72 15.34 -2.41
C ALA A 242 -4.74 14.70 -1.02
N ALA A 243 -5.93 14.30 -0.56
CA ALA A 243 -6.10 13.64 0.73
C ALA A 243 -5.33 12.30 0.76
N ARG A 244 -4.43 12.10 1.73
CA ARG A 244 -3.59 10.91 1.93
C ARG A 244 -4.01 10.10 3.17
N ILE A 245 -3.69 8.80 3.19
CA ILE A 245 -4.18 7.87 4.24
C ILE A 245 -3.50 8.18 5.59
N ASP A 246 -2.22 8.49 5.56
CA ASP A 246 -1.42 8.98 6.69
C ASP A 246 -1.55 10.50 6.92
N GLY A 247 -2.52 11.15 6.26
CA GLY A 247 -2.68 12.60 6.35
C GLY A 247 -3.00 13.04 7.75
N LYS A 248 -3.76 12.23 8.50
CA LYS A 248 -4.03 12.53 9.89
C LYS A 248 -2.77 12.43 10.76
N GLU A 249 -1.95 11.39 10.54
CA GLU A 249 -0.67 11.22 11.25
C GLU A 249 0.28 12.40 10.97
N ILE A 250 0.37 12.83 9.71
CA ILE A 250 1.16 14.01 9.34
C ILE A 250 0.58 15.27 9.99
N CYS A 251 -0.74 15.44 9.96
CA CYS A 251 -1.41 16.57 10.58
C CYS A 251 -1.13 16.61 12.10
N ASP A 252 -1.19 15.47 12.78
CA ASP A 252 -0.98 15.37 14.23
C ASP A 252 0.49 15.56 14.60
N MET A 253 1.41 15.01 13.82
CA MET A 253 2.85 15.25 13.95
C MET A 253 3.18 16.74 13.73
N LEU A 254 2.68 17.35 12.66
CA LEU A 254 2.86 18.78 12.38
C LEU A 254 2.23 19.65 13.48
N ARG A 255 1.09 19.25 14.03
CA ARG A 255 0.46 19.93 15.17
C ARG A 255 1.34 19.87 16.41
N ASP A 256 1.98 18.74 16.69
CA ASP A 256 2.93 18.64 17.80
C ASP A 256 4.15 19.53 17.56
N TYR A 257 4.70 19.55 16.34
CA TYR A 257 5.78 20.47 15.99
C TYR A 257 5.39 21.95 16.13
N ARG A 258 4.17 22.34 15.75
CA ARG A 258 3.65 23.70 15.96
C ARG A 258 3.61 24.05 17.45
N LYS A 259 3.19 23.12 18.31
CA LYS A 259 3.21 23.30 19.78
C LYS A 259 4.63 23.40 20.32
N GLN A 260 5.54 22.54 19.87
CA GLN A 260 6.95 22.59 20.27
C GLN A 260 7.62 23.91 19.85
N LEU A 261 7.40 24.35 18.61
CA LEU A 261 7.91 25.63 18.11
C LEU A 261 7.44 26.80 18.98
N ALA A 262 6.15 26.82 19.33
CA ALA A 262 5.59 27.85 20.20
C ALA A 262 6.21 27.82 21.60
N ALA A 263 6.28 26.63 22.22
CA ALA A 263 6.87 26.46 23.54
C ALA A 263 8.34 26.87 23.61
N MET A 264 9.14 26.52 22.58
CA MET A 264 10.57 26.86 22.55
C MET A 264 10.83 28.38 22.43
N ASN A 265 9.91 29.11 21.78
CA ASN A 265 10.03 30.54 21.56
C ASN A 265 9.16 31.39 22.50
N ASN A 266 8.50 30.78 23.50
CA ASN A 266 7.54 31.42 24.39
C ASN A 266 6.42 32.17 23.66
N ILE A 267 5.93 31.60 22.55
CA ILE A 267 4.76 32.11 21.82
C ILE A 267 3.52 31.48 22.44
N GLU A 268 2.53 32.31 22.79
CA GLU A 268 1.23 31.82 23.27
C GLU A 268 0.49 31.16 22.10
N PHE A 269 0.32 29.83 22.16
CA PHE A 269 -0.29 29.07 21.08
C PHE A 269 -1.19 27.98 21.66
N SER A 270 -2.42 27.95 21.17
CA SER A 270 -3.35 26.86 21.44
C SER A 270 -3.84 26.31 20.10
N SER A 271 -3.89 24.98 20.00
CA SER A 271 -4.37 24.28 18.82
C SER A 271 -5.46 23.30 19.24
N GLU A 272 -6.62 23.41 18.62
CA GLU A 272 -7.75 22.51 18.86
C GLU A 272 -7.50 21.12 18.26
N GLU A 273 -8.17 20.10 18.80
CA GLU A 273 -8.14 18.77 18.20
C GLU A 273 -8.94 18.75 16.89
N CYS A 274 -8.36 18.09 15.88
CA CYS A 274 -9.00 17.93 14.60
C CYS A 274 -10.12 16.88 14.71
N SER A 275 -11.37 17.31 14.59
CA SER A 275 -12.56 16.44 14.62
C SER A 275 -12.83 15.68 13.32
N HIS A 276 -12.03 15.93 12.28
CA HIS A 276 -12.16 15.25 10.99
C HIS A 276 -11.80 13.76 11.09
N VAL A 277 -12.66 12.92 10.52
CA VAL A 277 -12.54 11.46 10.45
C VAL A 277 -12.43 11.06 8.98
N GLY A 278 -11.36 10.33 8.65
CA GLY A 278 -11.06 9.87 7.28
C GLY A 278 -9.78 10.48 6.69
N PRO A 279 -9.44 10.12 5.45
CA PRO A 279 -8.22 10.58 4.77
C PRO A 279 -8.23 12.09 4.57
N CYS A 280 -7.14 12.77 4.93
CA CYS A 280 -6.97 14.22 4.75
C CYS A 280 -5.62 14.54 4.11
N ALA A 281 -5.38 15.77 3.68
CA ALA A 281 -4.17 16.12 2.93
C ALA A 281 -2.89 16.23 3.78
N GLY A 282 -2.95 16.01 5.09
CA GLY A 282 -1.87 16.38 6.01
C GLY A 282 -1.93 17.83 6.47
N THR A 283 -2.71 18.66 5.79
CA THR A 283 -3.02 20.05 6.16
C THR A 283 -4.48 20.38 5.82
N CYS A 284 -5.03 21.40 6.46
CA CYS A 284 -6.33 22.00 6.19
C CYS A 284 -6.25 23.51 6.43
N ASP A 285 -7.30 24.25 6.08
CA ASP A 285 -7.33 25.72 6.23
C ASP A 285 -6.95 26.17 7.65
N LYS A 286 -7.39 25.44 8.68
CA LYS A 286 -7.02 25.71 10.08
C LYS A 286 -5.54 25.47 10.38
N CYS A 287 -4.94 24.44 9.77
CA CYS A 287 -3.50 24.20 9.89
C CYS A 287 -2.69 25.33 9.25
N ASP A 288 -3.18 25.87 8.14
CA ASP A 288 -2.53 26.99 7.45
C ASP A 288 -2.67 28.29 8.26
N GLU A 289 -3.81 28.52 8.91
CA GLU A 289 -4.00 29.62 9.87
C GLU A 289 -3.05 29.51 11.07
N GLU A 290 -2.95 28.33 11.70
CA GLU A 290 -2.03 28.07 12.81
C GLU A 290 -0.57 28.28 12.38
N ALA A 291 -0.18 27.78 11.21
CA ALA A 291 1.17 27.96 10.67
C ALA A 291 1.48 29.42 10.34
N LYS A 292 0.50 30.15 9.79
CA LYS A 292 0.63 31.58 9.49
C LYS A 292 0.79 32.39 10.77
N TYR A 293 -0.03 32.15 11.79
CA TYR A 293 0.09 32.80 13.10
C TYR A 293 1.48 32.60 13.70
N LEU A 294 1.96 31.35 13.73
CA LEU A 294 3.29 31.05 14.26
C LEU A 294 4.41 31.71 13.46
N SER A 295 4.29 31.77 12.12
CA SER A 295 5.25 32.46 11.26
C SER A 295 5.31 33.97 11.56
N GLU A 296 4.15 34.61 11.73
CA GLU A 296 4.04 36.02 12.08
C GLU A 296 4.64 36.32 13.46
N GLU A 297 4.33 35.53 14.48
CA GLU A 297 4.92 35.69 15.82
C GLU A 297 6.43 35.42 15.83
N LEU A 298 6.88 34.40 15.10
CA LEU A 298 8.32 34.08 15.00
C LEU A 298 9.08 35.21 14.31
N SER A 299 8.47 35.91 13.34
CA SER A 299 9.08 37.05 12.64
C SER A 299 9.37 38.25 13.55
N LYS A 300 8.67 38.36 14.69
CA LYS A 300 8.93 39.40 15.71
C LYS A 300 10.16 39.08 16.56
N ILE A 301 10.65 37.84 16.52
CA ILE A 301 11.82 37.38 17.24
C ILE A 301 13.05 37.50 16.30
N PRO A 302 14.15 38.14 16.74
CA PRO A 302 15.39 38.17 15.97
C PRO A 302 15.86 36.76 15.58
N LYS A 303 16.29 36.57 14.32
CA LYS A 303 16.63 35.25 13.76
C LYS A 303 17.64 34.48 14.60
N GLU A 304 18.57 35.17 15.23
CA GLU A 304 19.63 34.58 16.07
C GLU A 304 19.10 34.00 17.39
N LYS A 305 17.89 34.40 17.79
CA LYS A 305 17.22 33.95 19.02
C LYS A 305 16.08 32.96 18.76
N GLN A 306 15.71 32.74 17.49
CA GLN A 306 14.68 31.77 17.13
C GLN A 306 15.18 30.35 17.41
N LYS A 307 14.36 29.57 18.09
CA LYS A 307 14.60 28.14 18.34
C LYS A 307 13.67 27.32 17.47
N LEU A 308 14.22 26.42 16.67
CA LEU A 308 13.42 25.54 15.81
C LEU A 308 13.49 24.11 16.35
N PRO A 309 12.35 23.39 16.41
CA PRO A 309 12.35 21.97 16.76
C PRO A 309 13.17 21.19 15.72
N ARG A 310 13.90 20.16 16.18
CA ARG A 310 14.61 19.25 15.26
C ARG A 310 13.63 18.23 14.71
N PHE A 311 13.65 18.05 13.39
CA PHE A 311 12.91 17.00 12.72
C PHE A 311 13.71 15.70 12.82
N GLU A 312 13.24 14.76 13.62
CA GLU A 312 13.66 13.36 13.51
C GLU A 312 12.78 12.74 12.42
N LEU A 313 13.29 12.74 11.18
CA LEU A 313 12.68 12.12 10.01
C LEU A 313 13.21 10.70 9.81
#